data_AF-A0A8D8WPK1-F1
#
_entry.id   AF-A0A8D8WPK1-F1
#
_cell.length_a   1.000
_cell.length_b   1.000
_cell.length_c   1.000
_cell.angle_alpha   90.00
_cell.angle_beta   90.00
_cell.angle_gamma   90.00
#
_symmetry.space_group_name_H-M   'P 1'
#
loop_
_entity.id
_entity.type
_entity.pdbx_description
1 polymer ?
#
loop_
_entity_poly.entity_id
_entity_poly.type
_entity_poly.pdbx_seq_one_letter_code
_entity_poly.pdbx_strand_id
1 'polypeptide(L)'
;MFSAIANLKLSIFLSLLFILFCNVSETSSEVNTKPKCKKPFIDILISPVFANNETNILELIWSLEDFVPGTMLILMNSKTKKAEYEYKLTNPTGFVSTNISYKITNTTYGFKKQALDYYVELKASASGPVICSSNMETNPTWMQDNAAVLSKLSIREMFIPGTHDSGASTEEDDNGEQRVQKYVMTQDETILNQFIFGIRSVDLRIAYYSVKSNDSSKLWLNHGVQRICPFSTIVNQIKKFMENTKEIVTLDLHQFPVGFSLHSPGVHPHDILVEYLKAELGQFIAPASLTWNAKLEEFWKLNKTLIIAYNDEKTQQKYSDILWLPITQKWANAQDIQTMKKYMDHEFNQPPAGPWSTDVSV
;
A
#
# COMPACT_ATOMS: atom_id res chain seq x y z
N MET A 1 -15.77 16.36 9.92
CA MET A 1 -16.93 15.48 9.67
C MET A 1 -16.38 14.07 9.80
N PHE A 2 -16.40 13.54 11.04
CA PHE A 2 -15.78 12.26 11.38
C PHE A 2 -16.74 11.17 10.93
N SER A 3 -16.43 10.48 9.83
CA SER A 3 -17.13 9.24 9.49
C SER A 3 -16.43 8.11 10.23
N ALA A 4 -17.12 7.60 11.24
CA ALA A 4 -16.77 6.44 12.01
C ALA A 4 -17.12 5.19 11.21
N ILE A 5 -16.17 4.27 11.03
CA ILE A 5 -16.49 2.90 10.64
C ILE A 5 -15.92 1.98 11.70
N ALA A 6 -16.78 1.66 12.66
CA ALA A 6 -16.61 0.52 13.54
C ALA A 6 -17.64 -0.53 13.13
N ASN A 7 -17.15 -1.75 12.92
CA ASN A 7 -17.91 -2.99 12.76
C ASN A 7 -18.73 -3.13 11.48
N LEU A 8 -18.09 -3.64 10.43
CA LEU A 8 -18.75 -4.56 9.51
C LEU A 8 -17.71 -5.57 9.01
N LYS A 9 -18.03 -6.87 9.09
CA LYS A 9 -17.25 -7.90 8.40
C LYS A 9 -17.19 -7.52 6.93
N LEU A 10 -15.99 -7.44 6.35
CA LEU A 10 -15.72 -7.89 4.99
C LEU A 10 -14.31 -7.49 4.54
N SER A 11 -13.43 -8.49 4.46
CA SER A 11 -12.22 -8.43 3.65
C SER A 11 -12.58 -8.43 2.17
N ILE A 12 -12.07 -7.46 1.42
CA ILE A 12 -12.31 -7.35 -0.02
C ILE A 12 -10.97 -7.31 -0.74
N PHE A 13 -10.63 -8.46 -1.30
CA PHE A 13 -10.30 -8.64 -2.72
C PHE A 13 -9.75 -7.41 -3.45
N LEU A 14 -8.48 -7.10 -3.20
CA LEU A 14 -7.61 -6.43 -4.17
C LEU A 14 -7.06 -7.42 -5.23
N SER A 15 -7.43 -8.71 -5.17
CA SER A 15 -6.79 -9.79 -5.94
C SER A 15 -7.32 -9.98 -7.37
N LEU A 16 -8.13 -9.07 -7.92
CA LEU A 16 -8.66 -9.20 -9.30
C LEU A 16 -8.11 -8.21 -10.33
N LEU A 17 -7.18 -7.32 -9.99
CA LEU A 17 -6.41 -6.55 -10.98
C LEU A 17 -4.91 -6.77 -10.86
N PHE A 18 -4.45 -7.98 -11.21
CA PHE A 18 -3.04 -8.22 -11.55
C PHE A 18 -2.89 -8.74 -12.99
N ILE A 19 -2.39 -7.81 -13.80
CA ILE A 19 -1.40 -7.87 -14.89
C ILE A 19 -1.35 -9.16 -15.74
N LEU A 20 -1.58 -8.99 -17.04
CA LEU A 20 -1.16 -9.92 -18.09
C LEU A 20 0.38 -10.03 -18.07
N PHE A 21 0.91 -11.20 -17.73
CA PHE A 21 2.31 -11.54 -18.05
C PHE A 21 2.30 -12.61 -19.16
N CYS A 22 2.56 -12.20 -20.39
CA CYS A 22 2.93 -13.12 -21.47
C CYS A 22 4.46 -13.26 -21.50
N ASN A 23 4.97 -14.45 -21.23
CA ASN A 23 6.30 -14.82 -21.71
C ASN A 23 6.19 -15.09 -23.20
N VAL A 24 6.72 -14.18 -24.04
CA VAL A 24 6.91 -14.45 -25.45
C VAL A 24 8.17 -15.29 -25.59
N SER A 25 8.03 -16.61 -25.68
CA SER A 25 9.04 -17.47 -26.28
C SER A 25 8.68 -17.66 -27.75
N GLU A 26 9.43 -17.04 -28.66
CA GLU A 26 9.37 -17.34 -30.08
C GLU A 26 9.77 -18.81 -30.29
N THR A 27 8.86 -19.60 -30.85
CA THR A 27 9.15 -20.54 -31.95
C THR A 27 7.85 -21.06 -32.55
N SER A 28 7.87 -21.17 -33.87
CA SER A 28 6.76 -21.48 -34.78
C SER A 28 6.13 -22.86 -34.61
N SER A 29 4.80 -22.93 -34.55
CA SER A 29 3.91 -23.72 -35.42
C SER A 29 2.49 -23.74 -34.84
N GLU A 30 1.50 -23.52 -35.70
CA GLU A 30 0.08 -23.39 -35.36
C GLU A 30 -0.49 -24.59 -34.59
N VAL A 31 -0.86 -24.36 -33.33
CA VAL A 31 -2.02 -25.01 -32.69
C VAL A 31 -2.78 -23.90 -31.98
N ASN A 32 -4.06 -23.74 -32.34
CA ASN A 32 -4.97 -22.75 -31.76
C ASN A 32 -5.39 -23.20 -30.34
N THR A 33 -4.44 -23.28 -29.42
CA THR A 33 -4.71 -23.32 -27.98
C THR A 33 -4.67 -21.90 -27.45
N LYS A 34 -5.78 -21.40 -26.91
CA LYS A 34 -5.76 -20.18 -26.09
C LYS A 34 -4.55 -20.28 -25.12
N PRO A 35 -3.69 -19.27 -25.02
CA PRO A 35 -2.59 -19.31 -24.06
C PRO A 35 -3.19 -19.46 -22.65
N LYS A 36 -2.92 -20.60 -21.99
CA LYS A 36 -3.20 -20.79 -20.56
C LYS A 36 -2.32 -19.82 -19.80
N CYS A 37 -2.91 -18.77 -19.24
CA CYS A 37 -2.19 -17.54 -18.96
C CYS A 37 -2.02 -17.23 -17.47
N LYS A 38 -2.57 -18.02 -16.53
CA LYS A 38 -2.34 -17.76 -15.09
C LYS A 38 -1.96 -19.02 -14.33
N LYS A 39 -0.76 -18.98 -13.72
CA LYS A 39 -0.41 -19.90 -12.62
C LYS A 39 -1.47 -19.78 -11.52
N PRO A 40 -1.77 -20.87 -10.79
CA PRO A 40 -2.67 -20.78 -9.64
C PRO A 40 -2.16 -19.74 -8.65
N PHE A 41 -3.03 -18.78 -8.30
CA PHE A 41 -2.73 -17.78 -7.29
C PHE A 41 -3.35 -18.23 -5.97
N ILE A 42 -2.52 -18.32 -4.94
CA ILE A 42 -2.93 -18.55 -3.56
C ILE A 42 -2.13 -17.60 -2.68
N ASP A 43 -2.74 -17.08 -1.62
CA ASP A 43 -2.02 -16.21 -0.69
C ASP A 43 -2.65 -16.19 0.70
N ILE A 44 -1.93 -15.59 1.65
CA ILE A 44 -2.34 -15.40 3.04
C ILE A 44 -2.49 -13.89 3.30
N LEU A 45 -3.65 -13.48 3.79
CA LEU A 45 -3.91 -12.13 4.28
C LEU A 45 -4.06 -12.14 5.80
N ILE A 46 -3.66 -11.04 6.43
CA ILE A 46 -4.02 -10.75 7.82
C ILE A 46 -5.28 -9.90 7.78
N SER A 47 -6.39 -10.39 8.32
CA SER A 47 -7.62 -9.61 8.37
C SER A 47 -7.50 -8.49 9.40
N PRO A 48 -7.79 -7.23 9.02
CA PRO A 48 -7.83 -6.10 9.95
C PRO A 48 -9.14 -6.07 10.76
N VAL A 49 -10.08 -6.99 10.51
CA VAL A 49 -11.41 -6.98 11.12
C VAL A 49 -11.34 -7.43 12.57
N PHE A 50 -11.77 -6.56 13.47
CA PHE A 50 -12.05 -6.91 14.86
C PHE A 50 -13.42 -7.60 14.95
N ALA A 51 -13.45 -8.91 15.20
CA ALA A 51 -14.69 -9.65 15.36
C ALA A 51 -14.57 -10.64 16.52
N ASN A 52 -15.60 -10.73 17.36
CA ASN A 52 -15.67 -11.68 18.48
C ASN A 52 -14.47 -11.61 19.45
N ASN A 53 -13.90 -10.42 19.68
CA ASN A 53 -12.66 -10.19 20.44
C ASN A 53 -11.38 -10.82 19.83
N GLU A 54 -11.41 -11.21 18.56
CA GLU A 54 -10.24 -11.64 17.81
C GLU A 54 -9.86 -10.59 16.77
N THR A 55 -8.55 -10.43 16.57
CA THR A 55 -7.92 -9.61 15.53
C THR A 55 -6.91 -10.43 14.75
N ASN A 56 -6.46 -9.89 13.62
CA ASN A 56 -5.38 -10.46 12.84
C ASN A 56 -5.65 -11.90 12.39
N ILE A 57 -6.91 -12.24 12.14
CA ILE A 57 -7.28 -13.58 11.69
C ILE A 57 -6.65 -13.81 10.32
N LEU A 58 -5.95 -14.92 10.15
CA LEU A 58 -5.39 -15.30 8.87
C LEU A 58 -6.51 -15.70 7.92
N GLU A 59 -6.48 -15.17 6.71
CA GLU A 59 -7.40 -15.52 5.63
C GLU A 59 -6.63 -16.08 4.46
N LEU A 60 -7.15 -17.16 3.87
CA LEU A 60 -6.58 -17.75 2.67
C LEU A 60 -7.36 -17.27 1.46
N ILE A 61 -6.67 -16.76 0.45
CA ILE A 61 -7.28 -16.30 -0.81
C ILE A 61 -6.78 -17.16 -1.97
N TRP A 62 -7.63 -17.36 -2.99
CA TRP A 62 -7.24 -18.10 -4.18
C TRP A 62 -7.93 -17.62 -5.46
N SER A 63 -7.24 -17.85 -6.58
CA SER A 63 -7.76 -17.71 -7.93
C SER A 63 -7.11 -18.74 -8.85
N LEU A 64 -7.92 -19.68 -9.35
CA LEU A 64 -7.48 -20.85 -10.11
C LEU A 64 -8.16 -20.86 -11.47
N GLU A 65 -7.36 -20.91 -12.54
CA GLU A 65 -7.85 -21.10 -13.90
C GLU A 65 -8.27 -22.56 -14.14
N ASP A 66 -7.40 -23.50 -13.78
CA ASP A 66 -7.64 -24.95 -13.82
C ASP A 66 -8.18 -25.46 -12.48
N PHE A 67 -9.46 -25.18 -12.19
CA PHE A 67 -10.10 -25.62 -10.96
C PHE A 67 -10.47 -27.11 -10.99
N VAL A 68 -9.92 -27.86 -10.05
CA VAL A 68 -10.27 -29.28 -9.83
C VAL A 68 -11.08 -29.39 -8.52
N PRO A 69 -12.36 -29.81 -8.59
CA PRO A 69 -13.16 -30.03 -7.39
C PRO A 69 -12.47 -31.01 -6.42
N GLY A 70 -12.38 -30.62 -5.15
CA GLY A 70 -11.72 -31.42 -4.11
C GLY A 70 -10.25 -31.08 -3.85
N THR A 71 -9.70 -30.13 -4.61
CA THR A 71 -8.43 -29.46 -4.26
C THR A 71 -8.52 -28.84 -2.87
N MET A 72 -7.44 -28.91 -2.09
CA MET A 72 -7.36 -28.43 -0.72
C MET A 72 -6.39 -27.25 -0.63
N LEU A 73 -6.73 -26.25 0.18
CA LEU A 73 -5.77 -25.31 0.75
C LEU A 73 -5.37 -25.80 2.13
N ILE A 74 -4.07 -25.82 2.40
CA ILE A 74 -3.52 -26.18 3.71
C ILE A 74 -2.64 -25.05 4.21
N LEU A 75 -3.04 -24.43 5.32
CA LEU A 75 -2.21 -23.47 6.04
C LEU A 75 -1.22 -24.24 6.92
N MET A 76 0.05 -23.95 6.72
CA MET A 76 1.17 -24.63 7.36
C MET A 76 1.94 -23.64 8.23
N ASN A 77 2.31 -24.08 9.43
CA ASN A 77 3.22 -23.32 10.30
C ASN A 77 4.67 -23.56 9.86
N SER A 78 5.37 -22.48 9.52
CA SER A 78 6.75 -22.51 9.01
C SER A 78 7.74 -23.12 10.00
N LYS A 79 7.52 -22.95 11.31
CA LYS A 79 8.42 -23.42 12.38
C LYS A 79 8.17 -24.89 12.73
N THR A 80 6.90 -25.25 12.96
CA THR A 80 6.53 -26.60 13.42
C THR A 80 6.37 -27.59 12.26
N LYS A 81 6.25 -27.09 11.03
CA LYS A 81 5.93 -27.87 9.82
C LYS A 81 4.61 -28.65 9.93
N LYS A 82 3.68 -28.18 10.76
CA LYS A 82 2.35 -28.78 10.94
C LYS A 82 1.30 -28.00 10.16
N ALA A 83 0.30 -28.73 9.66
CA ALA A 83 -0.95 -28.14 9.18
C ALA A 83 -1.74 -27.59 10.37
N GLU A 84 -2.13 -26.31 10.29
CA GLU A 84 -2.96 -25.65 11.30
C GLU A 84 -4.39 -25.43 10.83
N TYR A 85 -4.61 -25.38 9.52
CA TYR A 85 -5.93 -25.22 8.93
C TYR A 85 -6.00 -25.89 7.56
N GLU A 86 -7.14 -26.53 7.26
CA GLU A 86 -7.41 -27.19 5.98
C GLU A 86 -8.76 -26.74 5.43
N TYR A 87 -8.81 -26.44 4.13
CA TYR A 87 -10.03 -26.02 3.47
C TYR A 87 -10.19 -26.66 2.10
N LYS A 88 -11.35 -27.31 1.88
CA LYS A 88 -11.70 -27.91 0.59
C LYS A 88 -12.30 -26.85 -0.32
N LEU A 89 -11.63 -26.60 -1.44
CA LEU A 89 -12.10 -25.62 -2.41
C LEU A 89 -13.42 -26.04 -3.05
N THR A 90 -14.36 -25.09 -3.09
CA THR A 90 -15.69 -25.26 -3.68
C THR A 90 -15.87 -24.48 -4.98
N ASN A 91 -15.04 -23.46 -5.20
CA ASN A 91 -15.11 -22.53 -6.32
C ASN A 91 -13.70 -22.21 -6.84
N PRO A 92 -13.55 -21.79 -8.11
CA PRO A 92 -12.25 -21.44 -8.70
C PRO A 92 -11.61 -20.19 -8.08
N THR A 93 -12.41 -19.29 -7.53
CA THR A 93 -11.95 -18.06 -6.86
C THR A 93 -12.67 -17.90 -5.55
N GLY A 94 -11.98 -17.40 -4.53
CA GLY A 94 -12.60 -17.14 -3.25
C GLY A 94 -11.61 -16.89 -2.14
N PHE A 95 -12.15 -16.80 -0.93
CA PHE A 95 -11.39 -16.68 0.30
C PHE A 95 -12.06 -17.48 1.42
N VAL A 96 -11.30 -17.75 2.47
CA VAL A 96 -11.81 -18.32 3.70
C VAL A 96 -11.05 -17.75 4.89
N SER A 97 -11.78 -17.28 5.90
CA SER A 97 -11.19 -16.89 7.18
C SER A 97 -10.91 -18.15 8.01
N THR A 98 -9.70 -18.25 8.56
CA THR A 98 -9.32 -19.35 9.44
C THR A 98 -9.77 -19.07 10.88
N ASN A 99 -9.43 -19.97 11.80
CA ASN A 99 -9.52 -19.75 13.25
C ASN A 99 -8.14 -19.46 13.87
N ILE A 100 -7.16 -19.07 13.05
CA ILE A 100 -5.79 -18.80 13.47
C ILE A 100 -5.59 -17.28 13.47
N SER A 101 -5.33 -16.73 14.65
CA SER A 101 -4.96 -15.32 14.82
C SER A 101 -3.44 -15.17 14.75
N TYR A 102 -2.98 -14.29 13.86
CA TYR A 102 -1.57 -13.95 13.74
C TYR A 102 -1.13 -13.05 14.88
N LYS A 103 -0.13 -13.52 15.63
CA LYS A 103 0.50 -12.74 16.67
C LYS A 103 1.71 -12.04 16.08
N ILE A 104 1.59 -10.73 15.90
CA ILE A 104 2.71 -9.88 15.50
C ILE A 104 3.79 -10.04 16.57
N THR A 105 4.91 -10.64 16.17
CA THR A 105 6.09 -10.71 17.03
C THR A 105 6.84 -9.38 16.93
N ASN A 106 7.41 -8.89 18.03
CA ASN A 106 8.30 -7.71 18.04
C ASN A 106 9.61 -8.03 17.30
N THR A 107 9.53 -8.22 15.99
CA THR A 107 10.65 -8.50 15.10
C THR A 107 10.92 -7.24 14.30
N THR A 108 12.16 -6.75 14.36
CA THR A 108 12.60 -5.72 13.42
C THR A 108 12.69 -6.33 12.03
N TYR A 109 11.88 -5.85 11.09
CA TYR A 109 11.94 -6.29 9.71
C TYR A 109 13.15 -5.71 8.97
N GLY A 110 13.71 -6.48 8.06
CA GLY A 110 14.83 -6.09 7.21
C GLY A 110 14.39 -5.49 5.88
N PHE A 111 15.36 -5.00 5.11
CA PHE A 111 15.17 -4.45 3.75
C PHE A 111 15.31 -5.51 2.65
N LYS A 112 15.18 -6.78 3.01
CA LYS A 112 15.16 -7.91 2.07
C LYS A 112 13.92 -8.73 2.37
N LYS A 113 13.42 -9.44 1.34
CA LYS A 113 12.31 -10.40 1.48
C LYS A 113 12.58 -11.38 2.63
N GLN A 114 11.62 -11.48 3.54
CA GLN A 114 11.67 -12.34 4.72
C GLN A 114 10.38 -13.13 4.85
N ALA A 115 10.50 -14.46 4.92
CA ALA A 115 9.39 -15.33 5.26
C ALA A 115 8.97 -15.13 6.73
N LEU A 116 7.66 -15.13 6.96
CA LEU A 116 7.03 -15.06 8.27
C LEU A 116 6.65 -16.46 8.76
N ASP A 117 5.73 -16.54 9.71
CA ASP A 117 5.44 -17.76 10.47
C ASP A 117 4.58 -18.79 9.71
N TYR A 118 4.01 -18.41 8.57
CA TYR A 118 3.03 -19.22 7.85
C TYR A 118 3.29 -19.29 6.35
N TYR A 119 2.85 -20.39 5.74
CA TYR A 119 2.75 -20.54 4.29
C TYR A 119 1.52 -21.40 3.96
N VAL A 120 0.98 -21.25 2.76
CA VAL A 120 -0.19 -22.00 2.30
C VAL A 120 0.21 -22.90 1.14
N GLU A 121 -0.28 -24.14 1.15
CA GLU A 121 -0.13 -25.10 0.06
C GLU A 121 -1.47 -25.35 -0.62
N LEU A 122 -1.46 -25.37 -1.96
CA LEU A 122 -2.54 -25.90 -2.76
C LEU A 122 -2.23 -27.36 -3.10
N LYS A 123 -3.11 -28.30 -2.73
CA LYS A 123 -2.90 -29.73 -2.96
C LYS A 123 -4.05 -30.35 -3.74
N ALA A 124 -3.75 -31.30 -4.63
CA ALA A 124 -4.76 -31.98 -5.44
C ALA A 124 -5.81 -32.73 -4.60
N SER A 125 -5.44 -33.14 -3.39
CA SER A 125 -6.31 -33.68 -2.34
C SER A 125 -5.57 -33.62 -0.99
N ALA A 126 -6.23 -33.95 0.13
CA ALA A 126 -5.62 -33.89 1.47
C ALA A 126 -4.28 -34.67 1.56
N SER A 127 -4.22 -35.87 0.98
CA SER A 127 -3.02 -36.71 0.88
C SER A 127 -2.30 -36.64 -0.48
N GLY A 128 -2.78 -35.78 -1.39
CA GLY A 128 -2.23 -35.62 -2.73
C GLY A 128 -0.93 -34.79 -2.77
N PRO A 129 -0.29 -34.67 -3.94
CA PRO A 129 0.88 -33.82 -4.13
C PRO A 129 0.54 -32.33 -3.98
N VAL A 130 1.54 -31.54 -3.60
CA VAL A 130 1.50 -30.07 -3.62
C VAL A 130 1.58 -29.58 -5.05
N ILE A 131 0.61 -28.75 -5.46
CA ILE A 131 0.52 -28.11 -6.77
C ILE A 131 1.34 -26.82 -6.77
N CYS A 132 1.15 -25.98 -5.75
CA CYS A 132 1.93 -24.77 -5.51
C CYS A 132 1.88 -24.38 -4.03
N SER A 133 2.76 -23.47 -3.64
CA SER A 133 2.78 -22.87 -2.30
C SER A 133 2.99 -21.36 -2.38
N SER A 134 2.51 -20.63 -1.37
CA SER A 134 2.82 -19.21 -1.15
C SER A 134 3.22 -18.98 0.30
N ASN A 135 4.29 -18.22 0.52
CA ASN A 135 4.72 -17.85 1.87
C ASN A 135 4.04 -16.55 2.28
N MET A 136 3.66 -16.48 3.55
CA MET A 136 3.44 -15.19 4.19
C MET A 136 4.80 -14.51 4.35
N GLU A 137 5.04 -13.37 3.69
CA GLU A 137 6.38 -12.76 3.62
C GLU A 137 6.36 -11.24 3.45
N THR A 138 7.47 -10.58 3.83
CA THR A 138 7.71 -9.16 3.53
C THR A 138 8.14 -8.97 2.07
N ASN A 139 7.90 -7.78 1.51
CA ASN A 139 8.19 -7.45 0.12
C ASN A 139 8.87 -6.06 -0.04
N PRO A 140 10.03 -5.82 0.61
CA PRO A 140 10.67 -4.50 0.62
C PRO A 140 11.32 -4.11 -0.71
N THR A 141 11.51 -5.04 -1.64
CA THR A 141 12.26 -4.83 -2.91
C THR A 141 11.49 -5.31 -4.14
N TRP A 142 10.16 -5.45 -4.06
CA TRP A 142 9.39 -6.11 -5.12
C TRP A 142 9.48 -5.41 -6.48
N MET A 143 9.62 -4.08 -6.55
CA MET A 143 9.76 -3.40 -7.84
C MET A 143 11.13 -3.73 -8.47
N GLN A 144 12.20 -3.67 -7.67
CA GLN A 144 13.56 -4.03 -8.09
C GLN A 144 13.69 -5.51 -8.46
N ASP A 145 13.15 -6.42 -7.65
CA ASP A 145 13.20 -7.87 -7.87
C ASP A 145 12.51 -8.26 -9.19
N ASN A 146 11.52 -7.47 -9.61
CA ASN A 146 10.76 -7.66 -10.86
C ASN A 146 11.15 -6.66 -11.96
N ALA A 147 12.30 -5.98 -11.84
CA ALA A 147 12.72 -4.93 -12.77
C ALA A 147 12.80 -5.39 -14.23
N ALA A 148 13.12 -6.66 -14.48
CA ALA A 148 13.18 -7.24 -15.83
C ALA A 148 11.85 -7.06 -16.60
N VAL A 149 10.72 -7.03 -15.89
CA VAL A 149 9.41 -6.82 -16.50
C VAL A 149 8.87 -5.42 -16.23
N LEU A 150 9.01 -4.92 -15.00
CA LEU A 150 8.41 -3.66 -14.58
C LEU A 150 9.13 -2.42 -15.13
N SER A 151 10.42 -2.52 -15.46
CA SER A 151 11.25 -1.39 -15.94
C SER A 151 10.66 -0.59 -17.08
N LYS A 152 9.90 -1.25 -17.97
CA LYS A 152 9.35 -0.66 -19.19
C LYS A 152 7.98 -0.01 -18.98
N LEU A 153 7.32 -0.30 -17.86
CA LEU A 153 6.05 0.30 -17.50
C LEU A 153 6.30 1.72 -16.99
N SER A 154 5.40 2.62 -17.33
CA SER A 154 5.25 3.90 -16.66
C SER A 154 4.51 3.73 -15.34
N ILE A 155 4.70 4.67 -14.42
CA ILE A 155 3.99 4.66 -13.13
C ILE A 155 2.47 4.64 -13.33
N ARG A 156 1.97 5.34 -14.35
CA ARG A 156 0.54 5.37 -14.71
C ARG A 156 0.00 4.02 -15.17
N GLU A 157 0.84 3.13 -15.67
CA GLU A 157 0.45 1.78 -16.11
C GLU A 157 0.47 0.75 -14.98
N MET A 158 0.90 1.15 -13.78
CA MET A 158 1.05 0.24 -12.65
C MET A 158 -0.13 0.29 -11.69
N PHE A 159 -0.48 -0.89 -11.16
CA PHE A 159 -1.23 -1.00 -9.91
C PHE A 159 -0.25 -0.92 -8.75
N ILE A 160 -0.23 0.21 -8.05
CA ILE A 160 0.68 0.48 -6.95
C ILE A 160 -0.12 0.41 -5.63
N PRO A 161 0.23 -0.49 -4.70
CA PRO A 161 -0.43 -0.54 -3.41
C PRO A 161 -0.10 0.70 -2.59
N GLY A 162 -1.16 1.29 -2.02
CA GLY A 162 -1.08 2.48 -1.18
C GLY A 162 -1.91 2.36 0.08
N THR A 163 -1.68 3.27 1.03
CA THR A 163 -2.43 3.36 2.28
C THR A 163 -3.04 4.75 2.44
N HIS A 164 -4.23 4.81 3.04
CA HIS A 164 -4.98 6.05 3.32
C HIS A 164 -4.60 6.58 4.70
N ASP A 165 -4.39 7.90 4.82
CA ASP A 165 -3.89 8.54 6.04
C ASP A 165 -2.69 7.78 6.65
N SER A 166 -1.72 7.41 5.82
CA SER A 166 -0.74 6.35 6.07
C SER A 166 0.00 6.44 7.39
N GLY A 167 0.24 7.65 7.91
CA GLY A 167 0.99 7.80 9.15
C GLY A 167 0.10 7.83 10.42
N ALA A 168 -1.23 7.78 10.29
CA ALA A 168 -2.15 7.64 11.42
C ALA A 168 -2.15 6.20 11.94
N SER A 169 -0.98 5.79 12.46
CA SER A 169 -0.71 4.45 12.96
C SER A 169 -0.84 4.38 14.48
N THR A 170 -1.32 3.25 14.99
CA THR A 170 -1.35 2.97 16.44
C THR A 170 0.04 2.93 17.08
N GLU A 171 1.08 2.61 16.32
CA GLU A 171 2.48 2.58 16.80
C GLU A 171 3.08 3.99 16.97
N GLU A 172 2.49 5.00 16.32
CA GLU A 172 2.97 6.38 16.31
C GLU A 172 2.22 7.28 17.31
N ASP A 173 1.29 6.72 18.08
CA ASP A 173 0.47 7.48 19.01
C ASP A 173 1.03 7.46 20.44
N ASP A 174 1.59 8.60 20.84
CA ASP A 174 2.08 8.83 22.20
C ASP A 174 0.95 8.96 23.25
N ASN A 175 -0.33 9.03 22.84
CA ASN A 175 -1.44 9.40 23.75
C ASN A 175 -2.19 8.21 24.37
N GLY A 176 -1.91 6.96 23.95
CA GLY A 176 -2.50 5.70 24.47
C GLY A 176 -4.02 5.54 24.26
N GLU A 177 -4.56 4.32 24.20
CA GLU A 177 -5.95 4.00 23.79
C GLU A 177 -7.09 4.87 24.41
N GLN A 178 -7.46 5.98 23.75
CA GLN A 178 -8.66 6.78 24.04
C GLN A 178 -9.78 6.47 23.05
N ARG A 179 -11.05 6.68 23.45
CA ARG A 179 -12.23 6.46 22.58
C ARG A 179 -12.17 7.23 21.24
N VAL A 180 -11.46 8.36 21.19
CA VAL A 180 -11.28 9.17 19.98
C VAL A 180 -10.32 8.49 19.00
N GLN A 181 -9.32 7.73 19.47
CA GLN A 181 -8.30 7.10 18.62
C GLN A 181 -8.85 6.00 17.73
N LYS A 182 -9.92 5.32 18.16
CA LYS A 182 -10.67 4.37 17.31
C LYS A 182 -11.20 4.99 16.02
N TYR A 183 -11.32 6.31 15.96
CA TYR A 183 -11.84 7.06 14.81
C TYR A 183 -10.78 7.91 14.11
N VAL A 184 -9.51 7.77 14.52
CA VAL A 184 -8.38 8.57 14.05
C VAL A 184 -7.33 7.68 13.40
N MET A 185 -7.08 6.50 13.95
CA MET A 185 -6.06 5.59 13.41
C MET A 185 -6.63 4.79 12.24
N THR A 186 -5.86 4.75 11.15
CA THR A 186 -6.20 4.03 9.92
C THR A 186 -5.22 2.89 9.64
N GLN A 187 -4.06 2.88 10.31
CA GLN A 187 -3.01 1.88 10.13
C GLN A 187 -2.62 1.24 11.47
N ASP A 188 -2.18 0.00 11.43
CA ASP A 188 -1.60 -0.75 12.55
C ASP A 188 -0.07 -0.81 12.49
N GLU A 189 0.52 -0.40 11.35
CA GLU A 189 1.95 -0.46 11.10
C GLU A 189 2.55 0.92 10.86
N THR A 190 3.82 1.10 11.26
CA THR A 190 4.60 2.32 10.97
C THR A 190 4.79 2.50 9.45
N ILE A 191 5.11 3.72 9.00
CA ILE A 191 5.39 3.99 7.57
C ILE A 191 6.53 3.11 7.05
N LEU A 192 7.58 2.90 7.85
CA LEU A 192 8.67 2.01 7.49
C LEU A 192 8.18 0.58 7.26
N ASN A 193 7.36 0.04 8.17
CA ASN A 193 6.84 -1.32 8.05
C ASN A 193 5.88 -1.45 6.86
N GLN A 194 5.01 -0.48 6.62
CA GLN A 194 4.18 -0.43 5.42
C GLN A 194 5.03 -0.56 4.15
N PHE A 195 6.14 0.18 4.04
CA PHE A 195 7.07 0.03 2.91
C PHE A 195 7.71 -1.36 2.86
N ILE A 196 8.11 -1.93 4.00
CA ILE A 196 8.70 -3.27 4.06
C ILE A 196 7.68 -4.35 3.62
N PHE A 197 6.41 -4.18 3.93
CA PHE A 197 5.33 -5.08 3.48
C PHE A 197 4.92 -4.89 2.02
N GLY A 198 5.35 -3.80 1.37
CA GLY A 198 5.23 -3.62 -0.07
C GLY A 198 4.47 -2.37 -0.52
N ILE A 199 3.98 -1.55 0.40
CA ILE A 199 3.33 -0.26 0.09
C ILE A 199 4.31 0.67 -0.64
N ARG A 200 3.86 1.41 -1.65
CA ARG A 200 4.69 2.35 -2.42
C ARG A 200 4.03 3.70 -2.67
N SER A 201 2.80 3.88 -2.22
CA SER A 201 2.10 5.18 -2.24
C SER A 201 1.53 5.47 -0.86
N VAL A 202 1.90 6.59 -0.25
CA VAL A 202 1.42 6.97 1.09
C VAL A 202 0.70 8.31 1.07
N ASP A 203 -0.51 8.36 1.62
CA ASP A 203 -1.30 9.58 1.84
C ASP A 203 -0.88 10.23 3.16
N LEU A 204 -0.26 11.41 3.07
CA LEU A 204 0.25 12.15 4.22
C LEU A 204 -0.45 13.50 4.34
N ARG A 205 -1.07 13.73 5.50
CA ARG A 205 -1.77 14.99 5.79
C ARG A 205 -0.97 15.81 6.79
N ILE A 206 -0.48 16.96 6.34
CA ILE A 206 0.51 17.74 7.10
C ILE A 206 -0.12 18.98 7.70
N ALA A 207 0.13 19.18 8.99
CA ALA A 207 -0.25 20.38 9.72
C ALA A 207 0.98 21.22 10.09
N TYR A 208 0.76 22.52 10.26
CA TYR A 208 1.77 23.45 10.74
C TYR A 208 1.26 24.23 11.96
N TYR A 209 1.85 23.98 13.12
CA TYR A 209 1.39 24.54 14.39
C TYR A 209 2.20 25.76 14.82
N SER A 210 2.21 26.80 13.99
CA SER A 210 2.77 28.11 14.34
C SER A 210 2.25 29.25 13.46
N VAL A 211 2.19 30.45 14.03
CA VAL A 211 1.83 31.71 13.33
C VAL A 211 2.91 32.79 13.43
N LYS A 212 4.05 32.48 14.05
CA LYS A 212 5.16 33.44 14.28
C LYS A 212 6.55 32.85 14.06
N SER A 213 6.64 31.60 13.65
CA SER A 213 7.90 30.88 13.46
C SER A 213 7.97 30.33 12.05
N ASN A 214 9.18 30.20 11.52
CA ASN A 214 9.49 29.47 10.29
C ASN A 214 10.23 28.15 10.58
N ASP A 215 10.05 27.62 11.79
CA ASP A 215 10.72 26.43 12.26
C ASP A 215 9.99 25.15 11.78
N SER A 216 10.72 24.32 11.03
CA SER A 216 10.26 23.01 10.56
C SER A 216 9.84 22.06 11.69
N SER A 217 10.30 22.25 12.94
CA SER A 217 9.85 21.47 14.11
C SER A 217 8.35 21.62 14.41
N LYS A 218 7.69 22.61 13.79
CA LYS A 218 6.25 22.85 13.90
C LYS A 218 5.43 22.10 12.86
N LEU A 219 6.07 21.32 11.98
CA LEU A 219 5.41 20.39 11.08
C LEU A 219 4.98 19.12 11.82
N TRP A 220 3.72 18.75 11.65
CA TRP A 220 3.11 17.59 12.28
C TRP A 220 2.38 16.76 11.24
N LEU A 221 2.40 15.45 11.44
CA LEU A 221 1.46 14.58 10.78
C LEU A 221 0.12 14.64 11.52
N ASN A 222 -0.97 14.71 10.75
CA ASN A 222 -2.33 14.79 11.26
C ASN A 222 -3.25 13.77 10.61
N HIS A 223 -4.35 13.44 11.31
CA HIS A 223 -5.56 12.90 10.70
C HIS A 223 -6.71 13.87 10.98
N GLY A 224 -7.10 14.65 9.96
CA GLY A 224 -7.95 15.82 10.14
C GLY A 224 -7.30 16.83 11.10
N VAL A 225 -8.00 17.23 12.15
CA VAL A 225 -7.46 18.19 13.15
C VAL A 225 -6.63 17.53 14.26
N GLN A 226 -6.62 16.20 14.32
CA GLN A 226 -5.91 15.46 15.36
C GLN A 226 -4.42 15.37 15.00
N ARG A 227 -3.57 15.74 15.96
CA ARG A 227 -2.12 15.53 15.87
C ARG A 227 -1.81 14.07 16.12
N ILE A 228 -0.99 13.49 15.24
CA ILE A 228 -0.47 12.14 15.41
C ILE A 228 0.92 12.23 16.01
N CYS A 229 1.92 12.56 15.20
CA CYS A 229 3.31 12.66 15.62
C CYS A 229 4.04 13.82 14.91
N PRO A 230 5.22 14.24 15.39
CA PRO A 230 6.07 15.17 14.67
C PRO A 230 6.40 14.65 13.27
N PHE A 231 6.34 15.51 12.25
CA PHE A 231 6.55 15.06 10.85
C PHE A 231 7.97 14.50 10.61
N SER A 232 8.94 14.92 11.41
CA SER A 232 10.31 14.38 11.37
C SER A 232 10.38 12.88 11.64
N THR A 233 9.48 12.32 12.45
CA THR A 233 9.40 10.87 12.68
C THR A 233 9.12 10.13 11.37
N ILE A 234 8.14 10.61 10.60
CA ILE A 234 7.75 10.05 9.31
C ILE A 234 8.86 10.21 8.26
N VAL A 235 9.46 11.40 8.18
CA VAL A 235 10.57 11.67 7.25
C VAL A 235 11.77 10.76 7.53
N ASN A 236 12.11 10.52 8.79
CA ASN A 236 13.19 9.59 9.16
C ASN A 236 12.91 8.15 8.70
N GLN A 237 11.66 7.69 8.80
CA GLN A 237 11.27 6.36 8.34
C GLN A 237 11.34 6.23 6.82
N ILE A 238 10.84 7.22 6.08
CA ILE A 238 10.96 7.29 4.62
C ILE A 238 12.45 7.26 4.24
N LYS A 239 13.25 8.17 4.82
CA LYS A 239 14.69 8.26 4.55
C LYS A 239 15.40 6.93 4.77
N LYS A 240 15.13 6.26 5.90
CA LYS A 240 15.70 4.95 6.22
C LYS A 240 15.34 3.88 5.18
N PHE A 241 14.10 3.84 4.70
CA PHE A 241 13.71 2.90 3.64
C PHE A 241 14.43 3.20 2.30
N MET A 242 14.51 4.47 1.93
CA MET A 242 15.13 4.92 0.68
C MET A 242 16.65 4.74 0.66
N GLU A 243 17.31 4.87 1.83
CA GLU A 243 18.75 4.59 1.98
C GLU A 243 19.09 3.10 1.77
N ASN A 244 18.12 2.21 2.01
CA ASN A 244 18.35 0.76 2.00
C ASN A 244 17.74 0.05 0.78
N THR A 245 17.01 0.76 -0.09
CA THR A 245 16.32 0.17 -1.24
C THR A 245 16.47 1.04 -2.51
N LYS A 246 16.05 0.51 -3.65
CA LYS A 246 15.92 1.27 -4.93
C LYS A 246 14.47 1.36 -5.37
N GLU A 247 13.56 1.22 -4.42
CA GLU A 247 12.13 1.24 -4.71
C GLU A 247 11.65 2.65 -4.99
N ILE A 248 10.68 2.75 -5.89
CA ILE A 248 10.06 4.02 -6.25
C ILE A 248 8.87 4.24 -5.32
N VAL A 249 8.95 5.30 -4.52
CA VAL A 249 7.95 5.66 -3.51
C VAL A 249 7.28 6.97 -3.89
N THR A 250 5.98 7.02 -3.73
CA THR A 250 5.16 8.23 -3.94
C THR A 250 4.64 8.73 -2.60
N LEU A 251 4.97 9.98 -2.27
CA LEU A 251 4.34 10.72 -1.19
C LEU A 251 3.20 11.54 -1.78
N ASP A 252 1.96 11.23 -1.40
CA ASP A 252 0.78 12.03 -1.70
C ASP A 252 0.56 13.02 -0.54
N LEU A 253 1.05 14.24 -0.70
CA LEU A 253 0.77 15.34 0.24
C LEU A 253 -0.60 15.91 -0.11
N HIS A 254 -1.63 15.16 0.29
CA HIS A 254 -2.98 15.33 -0.23
C HIS A 254 -3.74 16.48 0.43
N GLN A 255 -3.59 16.65 1.75
CA GLN A 255 -4.30 17.69 2.50
C GLN A 255 -3.40 18.38 3.53
N PHE A 256 -3.75 19.64 3.79
CA PHE A 256 -3.06 20.52 4.72
C PHE A 256 -4.02 21.01 5.80
N PRO A 257 -4.46 20.13 6.72
CA PRO A 257 -5.66 20.36 7.54
C PRO A 257 -5.55 21.52 8.54
N VAL A 258 -4.35 21.88 8.99
CA VAL A 258 -4.17 22.92 10.02
C VAL A 258 -2.95 23.81 9.69
N GLY A 259 -3.12 25.13 9.80
CA GLY A 259 -2.03 26.11 9.78
C GLY A 259 -1.64 26.65 8.40
N PHE A 260 -1.84 25.89 7.33
CA PHE A 260 -1.40 26.28 5.98
C PHE A 260 -2.24 27.40 5.35
N SER A 261 -3.49 27.57 5.76
CA SER A 261 -4.37 28.66 5.30
C SER A 261 -4.22 29.96 6.12
N LEU A 262 -3.42 29.97 7.18
CA LEU A 262 -3.25 31.13 8.04
C LEU A 262 -2.32 32.14 7.38
N HIS A 263 -2.87 33.31 7.05
CA HIS A 263 -2.11 34.41 6.45
C HIS A 263 -1.38 35.19 7.54
N SER A 264 -0.27 34.64 8.04
CA SER A 264 0.59 35.29 9.02
C SER A 264 1.77 35.97 8.31
N PRO A 265 1.99 37.29 8.48
CA PRO A 265 3.11 37.97 7.84
C PRO A 265 4.46 37.29 8.13
N GLY A 266 5.19 36.94 7.07
CA GLY A 266 6.51 36.33 7.17
C GLY A 266 6.53 34.83 7.50
N VAL A 267 5.37 34.17 7.57
CA VAL A 267 5.27 32.71 7.76
C VAL A 267 4.65 32.06 6.54
N HIS A 268 5.39 31.13 5.94
CA HIS A 268 5.00 30.44 4.70
C HIS A 268 5.08 28.91 4.91
N PRO A 269 4.04 28.29 5.51
CA PRO A 269 4.07 26.87 5.88
C PRO A 269 4.38 25.92 4.73
N HIS A 270 3.86 26.22 3.52
CA HIS A 270 4.18 25.47 2.32
C HIS A 270 5.67 25.51 1.97
N ASP A 271 6.28 26.70 1.98
CA ASP A 271 7.71 26.86 1.72
C ASP A 271 8.55 26.12 2.77
N ILE A 272 8.17 26.22 4.05
CA ILE A 272 8.86 25.52 5.15
C ILE A 272 8.83 24.01 4.95
N LEU A 273 7.67 23.45 4.58
CA LEU A 273 7.53 22.02 4.31
C LEU A 273 8.39 21.58 3.12
N VAL A 274 8.37 22.34 2.02
CA VAL A 274 9.13 22.00 0.82
C VAL A 274 10.64 22.07 1.07
N GLU A 275 11.12 23.12 1.73
CA GLU A 275 12.55 23.25 2.07
C GLU A 275 13.00 22.18 3.07
N TYR A 276 12.14 21.79 4.02
CA TYR A 276 12.41 20.67 4.91
C TYR A 276 12.56 19.34 4.16
N LEU A 277 11.64 19.04 3.24
CA LEU A 277 11.71 17.83 2.40
C LEU A 277 12.96 17.83 1.49
N LYS A 278 13.32 18.99 0.92
CA LYS A 278 14.56 19.14 0.14
C LYS A 278 15.79 18.83 0.99
N ALA A 279 15.86 19.39 2.20
CA ALA A 279 16.98 19.18 3.11
C ALA A 279 17.14 17.71 3.50
N GLU A 280 16.04 17.03 3.84
CA GLU A 280 16.10 15.66 4.37
C GLU A 280 16.13 14.56 3.31
N LEU A 281 15.42 14.76 2.20
CA LEU A 281 15.17 13.72 1.20
C LEU A 281 15.68 14.08 -0.20
N GLY A 282 16.25 15.27 -0.41
CA GLY A 282 16.62 15.79 -1.74
C GLY A 282 17.51 14.90 -2.59
N GLN A 283 18.35 14.06 -1.96
CA GLN A 283 19.16 13.09 -2.69
C GLN A 283 18.33 12.00 -3.40
N PHE A 284 17.10 11.74 -2.95
CA PHE A 284 16.19 10.74 -3.52
C PHE A 284 15.11 11.33 -4.45
N ILE A 285 14.82 12.63 -4.34
CA ILE A 285 13.70 13.27 -5.06
C ILE A 285 13.90 13.21 -6.57
N ALA A 286 12.93 12.61 -7.26
CA ALA A 286 12.83 12.56 -8.70
C ALA A 286 12.32 13.90 -9.24
N PRO A 287 12.97 14.46 -10.28
CA PRO A 287 12.55 15.74 -10.84
C PRO A 287 11.18 15.60 -11.49
N ALA A 288 10.30 16.59 -11.27
CA ALA A 288 8.93 16.54 -11.77
C ALA A 288 8.83 16.62 -13.31
N SER A 289 9.92 17.01 -13.98
CA SER A 289 10.08 16.98 -15.44
C SER A 289 10.04 15.56 -16.04
N LEU A 290 10.23 14.51 -15.23
CA LEU A 290 9.98 13.12 -15.65
C LEU A 290 8.50 12.87 -15.96
N THR A 291 7.59 13.54 -15.24
CA THR A 291 6.13 13.39 -15.33
C THR A 291 5.63 11.98 -14.99
N TRP A 292 4.31 11.84 -14.83
CA TRP A 292 3.65 10.56 -14.55
C TRP A 292 3.76 9.51 -15.68
N ASN A 293 4.25 9.90 -16.86
CA ASN A 293 4.50 9.00 -17.98
C ASN A 293 5.91 8.39 -17.96
N ALA A 294 6.78 8.80 -17.03
CA ALA A 294 8.12 8.24 -16.90
C ALA A 294 8.07 6.74 -16.61
N LYS A 295 8.96 6.02 -17.27
CA LYS A 295 9.19 4.60 -17.04
C LYS A 295 9.99 4.37 -15.78
N LEU A 296 9.78 3.23 -15.13
CA LEU A 296 10.48 2.85 -13.91
C LEU A 296 12.01 2.85 -14.08
N GLU A 297 12.50 2.44 -15.26
CA GLU A 297 13.92 2.47 -15.57
C GLU A 297 14.56 3.86 -15.50
N GLU A 298 13.80 4.93 -15.73
CA GLU A 298 14.31 6.30 -15.71
C GLU A 298 14.66 6.75 -14.28
N PHE A 299 13.82 6.40 -13.31
CA PHE A 299 14.08 6.64 -11.88
C PHE A 299 15.34 5.91 -11.42
N TRP A 300 15.49 4.63 -11.81
CA TRP A 300 16.67 3.84 -11.46
C TRP A 300 17.95 4.34 -12.12
N LYS A 301 17.89 4.76 -13.40
CA LYS A 301 19.03 5.35 -14.11
C LYS A 301 19.50 6.66 -13.46
N LEU A 302 18.56 7.49 -12.99
CA LEU A 302 18.86 8.74 -12.29
C LEU A 302 19.25 8.52 -10.82
N ASN A 303 19.03 7.33 -10.28
CA ASN A 303 19.11 7.04 -8.84
C ASN A 303 18.27 8.02 -8.01
N LYS A 304 17.08 8.38 -8.52
CA LYS A 304 16.08 9.23 -7.89
C LYS A 304 14.77 8.48 -7.85
N THR A 305 14.34 8.05 -6.68
CA THR A 305 13.21 7.12 -6.53
C THR A 305 12.10 7.65 -5.64
N LEU A 306 12.12 8.93 -5.26
CA LEU A 306 11.06 9.56 -4.48
C LEU A 306 10.24 10.54 -5.33
N ILE A 307 8.94 10.33 -5.40
CA ILE A 307 7.96 11.24 -6.00
C ILE A 307 7.25 11.98 -4.89
N ILE A 308 7.10 13.30 -5.03
CA ILE A 308 6.34 14.14 -4.11
C ILE A 308 5.18 14.76 -4.89
N ALA A 309 4.01 14.14 -4.82
CA ALA A 309 2.77 14.72 -5.33
C ALA A 309 2.24 15.74 -4.31
N TYR A 310 1.92 16.95 -4.77
CA TYR A 310 1.61 18.06 -3.86
C TYR A 310 0.30 18.75 -4.22
N ASN A 311 -0.69 18.67 -3.33
CA ASN A 311 -2.05 19.16 -3.59
C ASN A 311 -2.27 20.64 -3.18
N ASP A 312 -1.37 21.50 -3.62
CA ASP A 312 -1.54 22.97 -3.61
C ASP A 312 -0.93 23.54 -4.89
N GLU A 313 -1.78 24.07 -5.77
CA GLU A 313 -1.39 24.47 -7.12
C GLU A 313 -0.29 25.55 -7.10
N LYS A 314 -0.39 26.54 -6.20
CA LYS A 314 0.56 27.65 -6.14
C LYS A 314 1.94 27.17 -5.72
N THR A 315 2.00 26.33 -4.70
CA THR A 315 3.25 25.74 -4.21
C THR A 315 3.84 24.79 -5.23
N GLN A 316 3.02 23.94 -5.84
CA GLN A 316 3.45 23.01 -6.89
C GLN A 316 4.06 23.76 -8.08
N GLN A 317 3.44 24.84 -8.55
CA GLN A 317 3.98 25.67 -9.63
C GLN A 317 5.31 26.34 -9.24
N LYS A 318 5.39 26.88 -8.02
CA LYS A 318 6.61 27.53 -7.48
C LYS A 318 7.80 26.58 -7.39
N TYR A 319 7.55 25.32 -7.02
CA TYR A 319 8.57 24.28 -6.83
C TYR A 319 8.44 23.15 -7.87
N SER A 320 8.13 23.52 -9.12
CA SER A 320 7.89 22.59 -10.23
C SER A 320 9.12 21.82 -10.70
N ASP A 321 10.29 22.08 -10.13
CA ASP A 321 11.49 21.27 -10.30
C ASP A 321 11.38 19.92 -9.57
N ILE A 322 10.69 19.89 -8.43
CA ILE A 322 10.61 18.72 -7.55
C ILE A 322 9.19 18.27 -7.17
N LEU A 323 8.19 19.16 -7.25
CA LEU A 323 6.82 18.84 -6.88
C LEU A 323 6.02 18.41 -8.10
N TRP A 324 5.51 17.19 -8.02
CA TRP A 324 4.71 16.56 -9.07
C TRP A 324 3.26 17.04 -8.98
N LEU A 325 2.55 16.97 -10.11
CA LEU A 325 1.12 17.22 -10.15
C LEU A 325 0.39 16.30 -9.16
N PRO A 326 -0.65 16.79 -8.47
CA PRO A 326 -1.34 16.04 -7.43
C PRO A 326 -2.02 14.78 -7.96
N ILE A 327 -2.22 13.82 -7.06
CA ILE A 327 -2.98 12.61 -7.31
C ILE A 327 -4.46 12.89 -7.06
N THR A 328 -5.30 12.49 -8.01
CA THR A 328 -6.76 12.58 -7.83
C THR A 328 -7.21 11.44 -6.92
N GLN A 329 -7.64 11.75 -5.69
CA GLN A 329 -8.22 10.75 -4.80
C GLN A 329 -9.68 10.49 -5.15
N LYS A 330 -10.04 9.21 -5.29
CA LYS A 330 -11.40 8.71 -5.46
C LYS A 330 -11.81 7.98 -4.19
N TRP A 331 -12.97 8.33 -3.67
CA TRP A 331 -13.48 7.74 -2.44
C TRP A 331 -14.98 7.55 -2.56
N ALA A 332 -15.40 6.28 -2.48
CA ALA A 332 -16.80 5.91 -2.63
C ALA A 332 -17.66 6.43 -1.47
N ASN A 333 -17.06 6.66 -0.29
CA ASN A 333 -17.77 6.88 0.97
C ASN A 333 -18.92 5.86 1.14
N ALA A 334 -18.62 4.59 0.84
CA ALA A 334 -19.57 3.50 0.87
C ALA A 334 -19.65 2.92 2.29
N GLN A 335 -20.79 2.30 2.61
CA GLN A 335 -21.00 1.55 3.87
C GLN A 335 -21.33 0.08 3.58
N ASP A 336 -21.28 -0.30 2.30
CA ASP A 336 -21.46 -1.67 1.85
C ASP A 336 -20.63 -1.94 0.57
N ILE A 337 -20.33 -3.22 0.35
CA ILE A 337 -19.53 -3.69 -0.78
C ILE A 337 -20.16 -3.37 -2.12
N GLN A 338 -21.48 -3.51 -2.25
CA GLN A 338 -22.12 -3.43 -3.55
C GLN A 338 -22.03 -2.00 -4.06
N THR A 339 -22.26 -1.03 -3.18
CA THR A 339 -22.04 0.39 -3.43
C THR A 339 -20.59 0.68 -3.78
N MET A 340 -19.63 0.16 -2.99
CA MET A 340 -18.20 0.35 -3.27
C MET A 340 -17.81 -0.23 -4.63
N LYS A 341 -18.20 -1.46 -4.94
CA LYS A 341 -17.92 -2.13 -6.23
C LYS A 341 -18.47 -1.34 -7.40
N LYS A 342 -19.74 -0.91 -7.30
CA LYS A 342 -20.37 -0.11 -8.35
C LYS A 342 -19.63 1.21 -8.59
N TYR A 343 -19.17 1.86 -7.52
CA TYR A 343 -18.35 3.06 -7.62
C TYR A 343 -17.00 2.78 -8.29
N MET A 344 -16.28 1.75 -7.84
CA MET A 344 -15.00 1.35 -8.42
C MET A 344 -15.13 0.99 -9.90
N ASP A 345 -16.14 0.20 -10.28
CA ASP A 345 -16.39 -0.15 -11.67
C ASP A 345 -16.62 1.09 -12.53
N HIS A 346 -17.32 2.11 -12.00
CA HIS A 346 -17.48 3.38 -12.69
C HIS A 346 -16.13 4.10 -12.89
N GLU A 347 -15.34 4.25 -11.82
CA GLU A 347 -14.06 4.96 -11.86
C GLU A 347 -13.02 4.23 -12.74
N PHE A 348 -12.97 2.89 -12.74
CA PHE A 348 -12.08 2.13 -13.62
C PHE A 348 -12.48 2.22 -15.09
N ASN A 349 -13.78 2.34 -15.40
CA ASN A 349 -14.26 2.52 -16.77
C ASN A 349 -14.13 3.97 -17.25
N GLN A 350 -14.06 4.94 -16.33
CA GLN A 350 -13.93 6.36 -16.63
C GLN A 350 -12.86 7.02 -15.74
N PRO A 351 -11.59 6.60 -15.87
CA PRO A 351 -10.54 7.05 -14.97
C PRO A 351 -10.25 8.54 -15.16
N PRO A 352 -9.81 9.25 -14.10
CA PRO A 352 -9.29 10.60 -14.21
C PRO A 352 -8.19 10.73 -15.27
N ALA A 353 -8.06 11.92 -15.86
CA ALA A 353 -7.07 12.20 -16.89
C ALA A 353 -5.62 12.10 -16.38
N GLY A 354 -5.39 12.32 -15.08
CA GLY A 354 -4.09 12.27 -14.41
C GLY A 354 -3.90 11.00 -13.56
N PRO A 355 -2.83 10.96 -12.74
CA PRO A 355 -2.70 9.92 -11.72
C PRO A 355 -3.89 10.00 -10.77
N TRP A 356 -4.36 8.83 -10.35
CA TRP A 356 -5.44 8.75 -9.40
C TRP A 356 -5.21 7.58 -8.45
N SER A 357 -5.74 7.73 -7.26
CA SER A 357 -5.78 6.69 -6.24
C SER A 357 -7.23 6.49 -5.83
N THR A 358 -7.53 5.32 -5.28
CA THR A 358 -8.85 5.07 -4.73
C THR A 358 -8.75 4.45 -3.36
N ASP A 359 -9.51 5.00 -2.42
CA ASP A 359 -9.65 4.42 -1.09
C ASP A 359 -10.74 3.34 -1.13
N VAL A 360 -10.43 2.20 -0.50
CA VAL A 360 -11.25 1.00 -0.45
C VAL A 360 -11.70 0.79 1.01
N SER A 361 -12.37 1.81 1.56
CA SER A 361 -12.95 1.78 2.90
C SER A 361 -14.47 1.58 2.83
N VAL A 362 -14.99 0.66 3.64
CA VAL A 362 -16.42 0.29 3.76
C VAL A 362 -16.81 0.16 5.20
#